data_AF-A0A953CAR0-F1
#
_entry.id   AF-A0A953CAR0-F1
#
_cell.length_a   1.000
_cell.length_b   1.000
_cell.length_c   1.000
_cell.angle_alpha   90.00
_cell.angle_beta   90.00
_cell.angle_gamma   90.00
#
_symmetry.space_group_name_H-M   'P 1'
#
loop_
_entity.id
_entity.type
_entity.pdbx_description
1 polymer ?
#
loop_
_entity_poly.entity_id
_entity_poly.type
_entity_poly.pdbx_seq_one_letter_code
_entity_poly.pdbx_strand_id
1 'polypeptide(L)'
;MAAKKKNLPAQDTEVPLDPQQEAMVRKLKRMAVFSSILMIGGFLAIFAVIGYRLSNPVSAPQAAPIPAITNALPKGSRVISTAVSDGRIVVTIEREGRTEVRVFDLSTLQLRGTLRLEPQ
;
A
#
# COMPACT_ATOMS: atom_id res chain seq x y z
N MET A 1 -29.19 33.60 -45.60
CA MET A 1 -28.41 32.61 -44.82
C MET A 1 -28.75 32.75 -43.35
N ALA A 2 -29.16 31.62 -42.75
CA ALA A 2 -29.30 31.26 -41.33
C ALA A 2 -29.93 32.26 -40.33
N ALA A 3 -31.21 32.02 -40.02
CA ALA A 3 -31.95 32.56 -38.90
C ALA A 3 -31.35 32.15 -37.54
N LYS A 4 -31.26 33.13 -36.63
CA LYS A 4 -30.86 33.00 -35.24
C LYS A 4 -31.84 32.09 -34.50
N LYS A 5 -31.46 30.84 -34.25
CA LYS A 5 -32.19 29.92 -33.36
C LYS A 5 -32.12 30.45 -31.93
N LYS A 6 -33.21 31.05 -31.48
CA LYS A 6 -33.45 31.46 -30.10
C LYS A 6 -33.71 30.18 -29.29
N ASN A 7 -32.69 29.70 -28.59
CA ASN A 7 -32.86 28.61 -27.61
C ASN A 7 -33.73 29.16 -26.47
N LEU A 8 -34.94 28.65 -26.38
CA LEU A 8 -35.89 28.92 -25.30
C LEU A 8 -35.37 28.23 -24.03
N PRO A 9 -35.30 28.89 -22.87
CA PRO A 9 -35.05 28.17 -21.62
C PRO A 9 -36.21 27.20 -21.41
N ALA A 10 -35.89 25.92 -21.24
CA ALA A 10 -36.84 24.93 -20.77
C ALA A 10 -37.42 25.46 -19.45
N GLN A 11 -38.71 25.82 -19.46
CA GLN A 11 -39.41 26.17 -18.25
C GLN A 11 -39.53 24.88 -17.45
N ASP A 12 -38.87 24.85 -16.29
CA ASP A 12 -39.09 23.87 -15.23
C ASP A 12 -40.58 23.90 -14.90
N THR A 13 -41.32 23.01 -15.53
CA THR A 13 -42.74 22.83 -15.28
C THR A 13 -42.82 22.08 -13.98
N GLU A 14 -42.82 22.81 -12.86
CA GLU A 14 -42.94 22.27 -11.53
C GLU A 14 -44.33 21.63 -11.41
N VAL A 15 -44.38 20.32 -11.70
CA VAL A 15 -45.57 19.50 -11.49
C VAL A 15 -45.81 19.50 -9.99
N PRO A 16 -46.92 20.06 -9.49
CA PRO A 16 -47.21 20.11 -8.07
C PRO A 16 -47.26 18.67 -7.53
N LEU A 17 -46.37 18.36 -6.60
CA LEU A 17 -46.27 17.05 -5.97
C LEU A 17 -47.56 16.79 -5.17
N ASP A 18 -48.24 15.69 -5.47
CA ASP A 18 -49.40 15.20 -4.69
C ASP A 18 -48.94 14.95 -3.23
N PRO A 19 -49.75 15.18 -2.18
CA PRO A 19 -49.30 15.10 -0.78
C PRO A 19 -48.68 13.75 -0.39
N GLN A 20 -49.03 12.66 -1.10
CA GLN A 20 -48.40 11.35 -0.92
C GLN A 20 -46.96 11.29 -1.48
N GLN A 21 -46.68 12.01 -2.57
CA GLN A 21 -45.34 12.08 -3.18
C GLN A 21 -44.37 12.88 -2.32
N GLU A 22 -44.82 13.95 -1.67
CA GLU A 22 -43.97 14.75 -0.78
C GLU A 22 -43.44 13.96 0.44
N ALA A 23 -44.28 13.10 1.02
CA ALA A 23 -43.90 12.24 2.14
C ALA A 23 -42.85 11.20 1.71
N MET A 24 -43.01 10.65 0.51
CA MET A 24 -42.06 9.73 -0.13
C MET A 24 -40.70 10.41 -0.37
N VAL A 25 -40.72 11.62 -0.94
CA VAL A 25 -39.51 12.44 -1.20
C VAL A 25 -38.80 12.82 0.09
N ARG A 26 -39.54 13.17 1.16
CA ARG A 26 -38.95 13.46 2.47
C ARG A 26 -38.20 12.25 3.04
N LYS A 27 -38.77 11.05 2.93
CA LYS A 27 -38.13 9.81 3.40
C LYS A 27 -36.88 9.49 2.59
N LEU A 28 -36.97 9.58 1.27
CA LEU A 28 -35.83 9.37 0.36
C LEU A 28 -34.70 10.37 0.61
N LYS A 29 -35.02 11.67 0.79
CA LYS A 29 -34.04 12.69 1.17
C LYS A 29 -33.34 12.35 2.48
N ARG A 30 -34.09 11.89 3.49
CA ARG A 30 -33.51 11.54 4.81
C ARG A 30 -32.55 10.36 4.71
N MET A 31 -32.86 9.34 3.92
CA MET A 31 -31.96 8.22 3.66
C MET A 31 -30.75 8.64 2.82
N ALA A 32 -30.94 9.47 1.81
CA ALA A 32 -29.86 10.00 0.97
C ALA A 32 -28.86 10.87 1.77
N VAL A 33 -29.36 11.70 2.68
CA VAL A 33 -28.53 12.48 3.60
C VAL A 33 -27.71 11.56 4.49
N PHE A 34 -28.31 10.52 5.05
CA PHE A 34 -27.59 9.57 5.91
C PHE A 34 -26.46 8.85 5.15
N SER A 35 -26.74 8.41 3.92
CA SER A 35 -25.74 7.81 3.04
C SER A 35 -24.60 8.77 2.70
N SER A 36 -24.94 10.04 2.40
CA SER A 36 -23.96 11.07 2.07
C SER A 36 -23.03 11.38 3.25
N ILE A 37 -23.59 11.45 4.46
CA ILE A 37 -22.81 11.65 5.70
C ILE A 37 -21.84 10.49 5.90
N LEU A 38 -22.28 9.25 5.71
CA LEU A 38 -21.41 8.09 5.87
C LEU A 38 -20.27 8.10 4.84
N MET A 39 -20.56 8.47 3.59
CA MET A 39 -19.57 8.53 2.52
C MET A 39 -18.49 9.58 2.84
N ILE A 40 -18.91 10.79 3.23
CA ILE A 40 -17.99 11.87 3.64
C ILE A 40 -17.19 11.46 4.88
N GLY A 41 -17.84 10.83 5.87
CA GLY A 41 -17.17 10.33 7.07
C GLY A 41 -16.07 9.31 6.76
N GLY A 42 -16.33 8.40 5.83
CA GLY A 42 -15.32 7.43 5.37
C GLY A 42 -14.11 8.11 4.73
N PHE A 43 -14.33 9.09 3.85
CA PHE A 43 -13.22 9.86 3.25
C PHE A 43 -12.40 10.60 4.31
N LEU A 44 -13.06 11.30 5.25
CA LEU A 44 -12.38 12.00 6.34
C LEU A 44 -11.56 11.06 7.22
N ALA A 45 -12.08 9.86 7.51
CA ALA A 45 -11.35 8.86 8.28
C ALA A 45 -10.07 8.39 7.56
N ILE A 46 -10.13 8.16 6.25
CA ILE A 46 -8.96 7.79 5.44
C ILE A 46 -7.90 8.91 5.48
N PHE A 47 -8.32 10.16 5.27
CA PHE A 47 -7.40 11.30 5.36
C PHE A 47 -6.76 11.43 6.75
N ALA A 48 -7.54 11.22 7.81
CA ALA A 48 -7.02 11.23 9.18
C ALA A 48 -5.97 10.12 9.41
N VAL A 49 -6.22 8.90 8.92
CA VAL A 49 -5.27 7.79 9.02
C VAL A 49 -3.98 8.09 8.26
N ILE A 50 -4.08 8.58 7.02
CA ILE A 50 -2.90 8.94 6.22
C ILE A 50 -2.11 10.06 6.90
N GLY A 51 -2.80 11.11 7.35
CA GLY A 51 -2.19 12.21 8.09
C GLY A 51 -1.47 11.73 9.35
N TYR A 52 -2.12 10.88 10.16
CA TYR A 52 -1.53 10.27 11.34
C TYR A 52 -0.30 9.42 10.98
N ARG A 53 -0.38 8.61 9.91
CA ARG A 53 0.73 7.76 9.45
C ARG A 53 1.92 8.58 8.94
N LEU A 54 1.67 9.78 8.41
CA LEU A 54 2.69 10.74 7.97
C LEU A 54 3.29 11.54 9.14
N SER A 55 2.49 11.93 10.13
CA SER A 55 2.94 12.68 11.31
C SER A 55 3.64 11.79 12.34
N ASN A 56 3.23 10.53 12.38
CA ASN A 56 3.82 9.48 13.20
C ASN A 56 4.41 8.46 12.24
N PRO A 57 5.48 8.81 11.48
CA PRO A 57 6.26 7.76 10.84
C PRO A 57 6.66 6.86 11.99
N VAL A 58 6.18 5.61 11.98
CA VAL A 58 6.72 4.58 12.85
C VAL A 58 8.21 4.65 12.62
N SER A 59 8.93 5.19 13.61
CA SER A 59 10.38 5.20 13.55
C SER A 59 10.75 3.74 13.32
N ALA A 60 11.24 3.43 12.11
CA ALA A 60 11.98 2.21 11.93
C ALA A 60 12.95 2.21 13.11
N PRO A 61 12.97 1.16 13.96
CA PRO A 61 13.79 1.15 15.17
C PRO A 61 15.15 1.68 14.75
N GLN A 62 15.53 2.82 15.35
CA GLN A 62 16.69 3.61 14.94
C GLN A 62 17.81 2.62 14.67
N ALA A 63 18.16 2.45 13.39
CA ALA A 63 19.07 1.39 13.00
C ALA A 63 20.38 1.72 13.71
N ALA A 64 20.64 1.01 14.80
CA ALA A 64 21.92 1.10 15.48
C ALA A 64 22.99 0.90 14.41
N PRO A 65 24.13 1.64 14.48
CA PRO A 65 25.21 1.45 13.54
C PRO A 65 25.48 -0.05 13.42
N ILE A 66 25.23 -0.60 12.23
CA ILE A 66 25.36 -2.04 12.02
C ILE A 66 26.86 -2.33 12.25
N PRO A 67 27.23 -3.09 13.28
CA PRO A 67 28.63 -3.36 13.56
C PRO A 67 29.25 -4.03 12.33
N ALA A 68 30.51 -3.71 12.03
CA ALA A 68 31.24 -4.37 10.94
C ALA A 68 31.42 -5.85 11.29
N ILE A 69 30.46 -6.69 10.91
CA ILE A 69 30.55 -8.14 11.10
C ILE A 69 31.41 -8.71 9.98
N THR A 70 32.66 -9.01 10.31
CA THR A 70 33.51 -9.83 9.43
C THR A 70 33.13 -11.29 9.66
N ASN A 71 32.10 -11.75 8.95
CA ASN A 71 31.81 -13.18 8.92
C ASN A 71 32.76 -13.82 7.91
N ALA A 72 33.76 -14.54 8.42
CA ALA A 72 34.72 -15.22 7.56
C ALA A 72 33.96 -16.19 6.64
N LEU A 73 34.05 -15.96 5.33
CA LEU A 73 33.63 -16.97 4.37
C LEU A 73 34.49 -18.22 4.58
N PRO A 74 33.90 -19.43 4.49
CA PRO A 74 34.69 -20.66 4.55
C PRO A 74 35.85 -20.59 3.54
N LYS A 75 37.01 -21.14 3.91
CA LYS A 75 38.17 -21.15 3.00
C LYS A 75 37.79 -21.83 1.68
N GLY A 76 38.13 -21.22 0.56
CA GLY A 76 37.77 -21.71 -0.77
C GLY A 76 36.34 -21.38 -1.22
N SER A 77 35.60 -20.57 -0.47
CA SER A 77 34.29 -20.07 -0.86
C SER A 77 34.38 -18.79 -1.68
N ARG A 78 33.60 -18.72 -2.77
CA ARG A 78 33.44 -17.51 -3.59
C ARG A 78 31.99 -17.03 -3.53
N VAL A 79 31.78 -15.74 -3.29
CA VAL A 79 30.44 -15.15 -3.47
C VAL A 79 30.15 -15.05 -4.96
N ILE A 80 29.10 -15.73 -5.42
CA ILE A 80 28.68 -15.74 -6.82
C ILE A 80 27.41 -14.90 -7.06
N SER A 81 26.61 -14.64 -6.02
CA SER A 81 25.45 -13.76 -6.12
C SER A 81 25.05 -13.16 -4.77
N THR A 82 24.46 -11.97 -4.79
CA THR A 82 23.87 -11.30 -3.63
C THR A 82 22.55 -10.64 -4.01
N ALA A 83 21.50 -10.86 -3.22
CA ALA A 83 20.20 -10.22 -3.39
C ALA A 83 19.64 -9.73 -2.04
N VAL A 84 18.82 -8.67 -2.06
CA VAL A 84 18.18 -8.12 -0.86
C VAL A 84 16.67 -7.98 -1.11
N SER A 85 15.84 -8.55 -0.23
CA SER A 85 14.38 -8.45 -0.29
C SER A 85 13.78 -8.64 1.11
N ASP A 86 12.68 -7.95 1.41
CA ASP A 86 11.85 -8.14 2.63
C ASP A 86 12.65 -8.19 3.94
N GLY A 87 13.63 -7.31 4.10
CA GLY A 87 14.47 -7.28 5.29
C GLY A 87 15.43 -8.47 5.41
N ARG A 88 15.78 -9.11 4.29
CA ARG A 88 16.72 -10.23 4.23
C ARG A 88 17.79 -9.99 3.17
N ILE A 89 19.00 -10.46 3.46
CA ILE A 89 20.12 -10.52 2.51
C ILE A 89 20.33 -11.98 2.15
N VAL A 90 20.27 -12.31 0.88
CA VAL A 90 20.59 -13.63 0.35
C VAL A 90 21.98 -13.57 -0.28
N VAL A 91 22.88 -14.43 0.19
CA VAL A 91 24.24 -14.55 -0.33
C VAL A 91 24.41 -15.96 -0.87
N THR A 92 24.66 -16.07 -2.17
CA THR A 92 24.97 -17.33 -2.83
C THR A 92 26.48 -17.49 -2.92
N ILE A 93 26.95 -18.61 -2.39
CA ILE A 93 28.36 -18.95 -2.25
C ILE A 93 28.60 -20.24 -3.04
N GLU A 94 29.65 -20.26 -3.84
CA GLU A 94 30.19 -21.47 -4.43
C GLU A 94 31.36 -21.97 -3.57
N ARG A 95 31.37 -23.26 -3.25
CA ARG A 95 32.48 -23.91 -2.54
C ARG A 95 32.69 -25.30 -3.10
N GLU A 96 33.91 -25.59 -3.56
CA GLU A 96 34.29 -26.94 -4.03
C GLU A 96 33.31 -27.52 -5.08
N GLY A 97 32.77 -26.66 -5.97
CA GLY A 97 31.79 -27.04 -6.99
C GLY A 97 30.34 -27.22 -6.49
N ARG A 98 30.07 -26.92 -5.21
CA ARG A 98 28.72 -26.93 -4.63
C ARG A 98 28.20 -25.52 -4.41
N THR A 99 26.90 -25.33 -4.60
CA THR A 99 26.25 -24.04 -4.39
C THR A 99 25.55 -24.02 -3.03
N GLU A 100 25.87 -23.02 -2.21
CA GLU A 100 25.28 -22.79 -0.89
C GLU A 100 24.62 -21.40 -0.88
N VAL A 101 23.36 -21.33 -0.44
CA VAL A 101 22.61 -20.08 -0.28
C VAL A 101 22.47 -19.80 1.21
N ARG A 102 22.93 -18.63 1.65
CA ARG A 102 22.81 -18.16 3.03
C ARG A 102 21.85 -16.98 3.08
N VAL A 103 20.89 -17.05 3.99
CA VAL A 103 19.93 -15.97 4.22
C VAL A 103 20.28 -15.30 5.53
N PHE A 104 20.55 -14.01 5.50
CA PHE A 104 20.81 -13.16 6.65
C PHE A 104 19.63 -12.23 6.87
N ASP A 105 19.38 -11.90 8.14
CA ASP A 105 18.51 -10.81 8.52
C ASP A 105 19.17 -9.46 8.19
N LEU A 106 18.47 -8.54 7.55
CA LEU A 106 19.03 -7.23 7.18
C LEU A 106 19.24 -6.33 8.41
N SER A 107 18.45 -6.51 9.47
CA SER A 107 18.51 -5.68 10.66
C SER A 107 19.54 -6.17 11.67
N THR A 108 19.67 -7.48 11.84
CA THR A 108 20.59 -8.06 12.82
C THR A 108 21.87 -8.66 12.21
N LEU A 109 21.93 -8.76 10.88
CA LEU A 109 22.97 -9.49 10.14
C LEU A 109 23.15 -10.96 10.58
N GLN A 110 22.19 -11.52 11.30
CA GLN A 110 22.27 -12.90 11.76
C GLN A 110 21.86 -13.85 10.64
N LEU A 111 22.57 -14.98 10.56
CA LEU A 111 22.21 -16.07 9.66
C LEU A 111 20.84 -16.64 10.09
N ARG A 112 19.84 -16.53 9.20
CA ARG A 112 18.49 -17.05 9.37
C ARG A 112 18.33 -18.47 8.81
N GLY A 113 19.11 -18.80 7.79
CA GLY A 113 19.02 -20.12 7.17
C GLY A 113 20.12 -20.36 6.15
N THR A 114 20.36 -21.63 5.88
CA THR A 114 21.27 -22.10 4.84
C THR A 114 20.58 -23.16 4.00
N LEU A 115 20.67 -23.03 2.68
CA LEU A 115 20.20 -24.01 1.71
C LEU A 115 21.42 -24.50 0.92
N ARG A 116 21.59 -25.81 0.81
CA ARG A 116 22.62 -26.43 -0.02
C ARG A 116 21.98 -27.01 -1.27
N LEU A 117 22.56 -26.68 -2.42
CA LEU A 117 22.15 -27.19 -3.72
C LEU A 117 23.23 -28.17 -4.17
N GLU A 118 22.83 -29.42 -4.34
CA GLU A 118 23.70 -30.45 -4.92
C GLU A 118 23.62 -30.38 -6.45
N PRO A 119 24.76 -30.46 -7.16
CA PRO A 119 24.75 -30.62 -8.60
C PRO A 119 24.07 -31.95 -8.96
N GLN A 120 23.14 -31.93 -9.92
CA GLN A 120 22.54 -33.15 -10.50
C GLN A 120 23.42 -33.73 -11.60
#